data_AF-A0A1L3MRJ6-F1
#
_entry.id   AF-A0A1L3MRJ6-F1
#
_cell.length_a   1.000
_cell.length_b   1.000
_cell.length_c   1.000
_cell.angle_alpha   90.00
_cell.angle_beta   90.00
_cell.angle_gamma   90.00
#
_symmetry.space_group_name_H-M   'P 1'
#
loop_
_entity.id
_entity.type
_entity.pdbx_description
1 polymer ?
#
loop_
_entity_poly.entity_id
_entity_poly.type
_entity_poly.pdbx_seq_one_letter_code
_entity_poly.pdbx_strand_id
1 'polypeptide(L)'
;MQEKKKRQEIDLYKPIQRYFIKEGYEVYGEVKDCDLAAVKEDLLLIVELKLNLTVDLLIQATKRQKLTDQVYIAIPKPKVTKKSRRWRDICQLFQRLDLGLIVVSLESQRKKVDIVCHPPNSEFSGYKRVNKRKRENLLNEVNGRSADYNVGGSTRTKIMTAYKENCIQIAVYLHQFGELSPKKLKELGTGEKTSSILMKNYYRWFDRVRRGVYILNETGTHEIAKYPEIVQYYISTIQKKEQSK
;
A
#
# COMPACT_ATOMS: atom_id res chain seq x y z
N MET A 1 5.41 22.71 -38.30
CA MET A 1 5.65 22.61 -36.85
C MET A 1 4.39 23.10 -36.15
N GLN A 2 3.52 22.21 -35.66
CA GLN A 2 2.30 22.66 -34.97
C GLN A 2 2.68 23.22 -33.60
N GLU A 3 2.44 24.52 -33.38
CA GLU A 3 2.59 25.15 -32.08
C GLU A 3 1.78 24.37 -31.04
N LYS A 4 2.44 23.81 -30.03
CA LYS A 4 1.78 23.21 -28.88
C LYS A 4 1.10 24.32 -28.09
N LYS A 5 -0.19 24.54 -28.36
CA LYS A 5 -1.04 25.42 -27.55
C LYS A 5 -0.90 25.04 -26.07
N LYS A 6 -0.45 25.99 -25.24
CA LYS A 6 -0.31 25.81 -23.80
C LYS A 6 -1.69 25.52 -23.21
N ARG A 7 -1.83 24.42 -22.47
CA ARG A 7 -3.09 24.07 -21.80
C ARG A 7 -3.41 25.11 -20.74
N GLN A 8 -4.67 25.54 -20.70
CA GLN A 8 -5.19 26.43 -19.68
C GLN A 8 -6.38 25.78 -18.97
N GLU A 9 -6.69 26.21 -17.75
CA GLU A 9 -7.81 25.66 -16.97
C GLU A 9 -9.16 25.90 -17.68
N ILE A 10 -9.29 27.03 -18.38
CA ILE A 10 -10.44 27.34 -19.24
C ILE A 10 -10.68 26.30 -20.36
N ASP A 11 -9.65 25.53 -20.77
CA ASP A 11 -9.82 24.46 -21.75
C ASP A 11 -10.63 23.28 -21.21
N LEU A 12 -10.69 23.12 -19.88
CA LEU A 12 -11.46 22.11 -19.15
C LEU A 12 -12.91 22.54 -18.95
N TYR A 13 -13.15 23.83 -18.73
CA TYR A 13 -14.48 24.38 -18.40
C TYR A 13 -15.54 24.02 -19.45
N LYS A 14 -15.32 24.40 -20.73
CA LYS A 14 -16.33 24.18 -21.79
C LYS A 14 -16.74 22.71 -21.98
N PRO A 15 -15.82 21.73 -21.99
CA PRO A 15 -16.18 20.31 -22.01
C PRO A 15 -17.08 19.88 -20.84
N ILE A 16 -16.75 20.32 -19.62
CA ILE A 16 -17.45 19.91 -18.41
C ILE A 16 -18.82 20.58 -18.34
N GLN A 17 -18.89 21.87 -18.66
CA GLN A 17 -20.14 22.61 -18.78
C GLN A 17 -21.08 21.91 -19.77
N ARG A 18 -20.62 21.58 -20.98
CA ARG A 18 -21.45 20.88 -21.97
C ARG A 18 -21.88 19.49 -21.51
N TYR A 19 -21.03 18.79 -20.77
CA TYR A 19 -21.39 17.49 -20.19
C TYR A 19 -22.54 17.64 -19.21
N PHE A 20 -22.42 18.50 -18.20
CA PHE A 20 -23.48 18.66 -17.19
C PHE A 20 -24.77 19.28 -17.72
N ILE A 21 -24.70 20.23 -18.67
CA ILE A 21 -25.90 20.75 -19.35
C ILE A 21 -26.65 19.63 -20.07
N LYS A 22 -25.93 18.73 -20.74
CA LYS A 22 -26.54 17.58 -21.43
C LYS A 22 -27.20 16.60 -20.46
N GLU A 23 -26.67 16.47 -19.25
CA GLU A 23 -27.26 15.68 -18.16
C GLU A 23 -28.42 16.39 -17.43
N GLY A 24 -28.79 17.60 -17.89
CA GLY A 24 -29.92 18.38 -17.39
C GLY A 24 -29.61 19.29 -16.21
N TYR A 25 -28.34 19.64 -16.00
CA TYR A 25 -27.94 20.61 -14.97
C TYR A 25 -27.90 22.04 -15.53
N GLU A 26 -28.29 23.00 -14.71
CA GLU A 26 -27.92 24.39 -14.87
C GLU A 26 -26.48 24.59 -14.39
N VAL A 27 -25.63 25.21 -15.20
CA VAL A 27 -24.19 25.31 -14.92
C VAL A 27 -23.74 26.77 -14.83
N TYR A 28 -23.07 27.08 -13.74
CA TYR A 28 -22.56 28.40 -13.38
C TYR A 28 -21.04 28.35 -13.20
N GLY A 29 -20.31 29.31 -13.75
CA GLY A 29 -18.86 29.44 -13.57
C GLY A 29 -18.51 30.51 -12.53
N GLU A 30 -17.37 30.35 -11.85
CA GLU A 30 -16.82 31.33 -10.89
C GLU A 30 -17.79 31.73 -9.76
N VAL A 31 -18.47 30.75 -9.16
CA VAL A 31 -19.43 30.99 -8.07
C VAL A 31 -18.78 30.74 -6.71
N LYS A 32 -18.71 31.77 -5.84
CA LYS A 32 -18.14 31.67 -4.48
C LYS A 32 -16.76 30.98 -4.46
N ASP A 33 -15.88 31.41 -5.36
CA ASP A 33 -14.54 30.87 -5.58
C ASP A 33 -14.49 29.41 -6.07
N CYS A 34 -15.62 28.84 -6.50
CA CYS A 34 -15.66 27.54 -7.17
C CYS A 34 -15.55 27.76 -8.68
N ASP A 35 -14.71 26.99 -9.35
CA ASP A 35 -14.54 27.11 -10.80
C ASP A 35 -15.84 26.82 -11.57
N LEU A 36 -16.60 25.81 -11.12
CA LEU A 36 -17.89 25.44 -11.69
C LEU A 36 -18.84 24.89 -10.61
N ALA A 37 -20.08 25.38 -10.63
CA ALA A 37 -21.20 24.83 -9.88
C ALA A 37 -22.29 24.36 -10.86
N ALA A 38 -22.86 23.19 -10.61
CA ALA A 38 -23.95 22.62 -11.41
C ALA A 38 -25.12 22.30 -10.48
N VAL A 39 -26.33 22.73 -10.86
CA VAL A 39 -27.56 22.54 -10.08
C VAL A 39 -28.60 21.78 -10.90
N LYS A 40 -29.25 20.80 -10.29
CA LYS A 40 -30.39 20.10 -10.88
C LYS A 40 -31.36 19.73 -9.77
N GLU A 41 -32.55 20.33 -9.79
CA GLU A 41 -33.52 20.22 -8.68
C GLU A 41 -32.83 20.62 -7.37
N ASP A 42 -32.82 19.75 -6.35
CA ASP A 42 -32.16 19.99 -5.06
C ASP A 42 -30.69 19.52 -5.02
N LEU A 43 -30.14 19.02 -6.14
CA LEU A 43 -28.76 18.56 -6.21
C LEU A 43 -27.82 19.71 -6.57
N LEU A 44 -26.88 20.01 -5.68
CA LEU A 44 -25.75 20.91 -5.93
C LEU A 44 -24.48 20.10 -6.16
N LEU A 45 -23.79 20.33 -7.27
CA LEU A 45 -22.49 19.72 -7.58
C LEU A 45 -21.44 20.83 -7.77
N ILE A 46 -20.24 20.61 -7.22
CA ILE A 46 -19.11 21.53 -7.35
C ILE A 46 -17.97 20.84 -8.10
N VAL A 47 -17.35 21.52 -9.06
CA VAL A 47 -16.17 21.04 -9.79
C VAL A 47 -15.02 22.04 -9.69
N GLU A 48 -13.89 21.59 -9.13
CA GLU A 48 -12.62 22.32 -9.14
C GLU A 48 -11.81 21.91 -10.40
N LEU A 49 -11.36 22.88 -11.19
CA LEU A 49 -10.69 22.69 -12.48
C LEU A 49 -9.18 22.93 -12.32
N LYS A 50 -8.37 21.88 -12.51
CA LYS A 50 -6.90 22.03 -12.44
C LYS A 50 -6.18 21.26 -13.51
N LEU A 51 -5.03 21.79 -13.96
CA LEU A 51 -4.17 21.06 -14.90
C LEU A 51 -3.43 19.88 -14.26
N ASN A 52 -3.22 19.94 -12.94
CA ASN A 52 -2.44 18.95 -12.19
C ASN A 52 -3.13 18.64 -10.86
N LEU A 53 -2.98 17.41 -10.38
CA LEU A 53 -3.39 17.02 -9.03
C LEU A 53 -2.30 17.42 -8.03
N THR A 54 -2.57 18.44 -7.22
CA THR A 54 -1.72 18.88 -6.11
C THR A 54 -2.42 18.62 -4.76
N VAL A 55 -1.65 18.67 -3.66
CA VAL A 55 -2.24 18.53 -2.31
C VAL A 55 -3.15 19.71 -2.00
N ASP A 56 -2.77 20.94 -2.38
CA ASP A 56 -3.58 22.14 -2.18
C ASP A 56 -4.95 22.03 -2.84
N LEU A 57 -5.02 21.44 -4.04
CA LEU A 57 -6.28 21.17 -4.74
C LEU A 57 -7.17 20.18 -3.98
N LEU A 58 -6.58 19.13 -3.39
CA LEU A 58 -7.33 18.19 -2.55
C LEU A 58 -7.87 18.89 -1.30
N ILE A 59 -7.08 19.79 -0.70
CA ILE A 59 -7.52 20.61 0.45
C ILE A 59 -8.66 21.54 0.04
N GLN A 60 -8.59 22.18 -1.13
CA GLN A 60 -9.66 23.04 -1.65
C GLN A 60 -10.94 22.23 -1.88
N ALA A 61 -10.87 21.11 -2.60
CA ALA A 61 -12.02 20.28 -2.89
C ALA A 61 -12.67 19.72 -1.60
N THR A 62 -11.87 19.25 -0.63
CA THR A 62 -12.42 18.79 0.65
C THR A 62 -13.09 19.90 1.47
N LYS A 63 -12.63 21.16 1.37
CA LYS A 63 -13.34 22.29 1.98
C LYS A 63 -14.72 22.52 1.36
N ARG A 64 -14.88 22.28 0.05
CA ARG A 64 -16.18 22.39 -0.65
C ARG A 64 -17.20 21.37 -0.19
N GLN A 65 -16.76 20.28 0.44
CA GLN A 65 -17.67 19.25 0.98
C GLN A 65 -18.57 19.76 2.12
N LYS A 66 -18.25 20.92 2.70
CA LYS A 66 -19.14 21.64 3.62
C LYS A 66 -20.41 22.17 2.95
N LEU A 67 -20.41 22.28 1.62
CA LEU A 67 -21.52 22.83 0.82
C LEU A 67 -22.35 21.73 0.15
N THR A 68 -21.70 20.63 -0.25
CA THR A 68 -22.34 19.48 -0.91
C THR A 68 -21.47 18.24 -0.79
N ASP A 69 -22.07 17.05 -0.80
CA ASP A 69 -21.35 15.78 -0.92
C ASP A 69 -20.95 15.44 -2.38
N GLN A 70 -21.47 16.18 -3.36
CA GLN A 70 -21.15 16.03 -4.79
C GLN A 70 -19.99 16.95 -5.21
N VAL A 71 -18.79 16.70 -4.70
CA VAL A 71 -17.59 17.46 -5.09
C VAL A 71 -16.71 16.67 -6.03
N TYR A 72 -16.33 17.29 -7.14
CA TYR A 72 -15.47 16.71 -8.17
C TYR A 72 -14.23 17.57 -8.38
N ILE A 73 -13.12 16.92 -8.74
CA ILE A 73 -11.97 17.59 -9.36
C ILE A 73 -11.93 17.16 -10.82
N ALA A 74 -11.71 18.11 -11.72
CA ALA A 74 -11.49 17.81 -13.13
C ALA A 74 -10.08 18.16 -13.59
N ILE A 75 -9.46 17.19 -14.28
CA ILE A 75 -8.10 17.33 -14.81
C ILE A 75 -8.01 16.91 -16.28
N PRO A 76 -6.98 17.35 -17.02
CA PRO A 76 -6.66 16.80 -18.33
C PRO A 76 -6.37 15.30 -18.22
N LYS A 77 -6.71 14.55 -19.27
CA LYS A 77 -6.39 13.13 -19.37
C LYS A 77 -4.88 12.91 -19.23
N PRO A 78 -4.43 12.20 -18.18
CA PRO A 78 -3.02 11.91 -18.04
C PRO A 78 -2.62 10.94 -19.15
N LYS A 79 -1.37 11.05 -19.60
CA LYS A 79 -0.78 10.13 -20.58
C LYS A 79 -0.53 8.72 -20.00
N VAL A 80 -0.65 8.58 -18.69
CA VAL A 80 -0.46 7.32 -17.97
C VAL A 80 -1.66 6.40 -18.20
N THR A 81 -1.40 5.12 -18.47
CA THR A 81 -2.45 4.13 -18.70
C THR A 81 -3.35 3.96 -17.47
N LYS A 82 -4.68 3.86 -17.69
CA LYS A 82 -5.68 3.58 -16.64
C LYS A 82 -5.38 2.30 -15.82
N LYS A 83 -4.55 1.38 -16.35
CA LYS A 83 -4.11 0.13 -15.69
C LYS A 83 -2.94 0.32 -14.70
N SER A 84 -2.33 1.49 -14.62
CA SER A 84 -1.17 1.71 -13.75
C SER A 84 -1.55 1.60 -12.27
N ARG A 85 -0.61 1.10 -11.44
CA ARG A 85 -0.79 1.05 -9.98
C ARG A 85 -1.07 2.44 -9.41
N ARG A 86 -0.29 3.44 -9.83
CA ARG A 86 -0.47 4.85 -9.44
C ARG A 86 -1.89 5.36 -9.70
N TRP A 87 -2.47 5.05 -10.87
CA TRP A 87 -3.83 5.49 -11.19
C TRP A 87 -4.89 4.86 -10.28
N ARG A 88 -4.73 3.57 -9.95
CA ARG A 88 -5.60 2.90 -8.98
C ARG A 88 -5.45 3.49 -7.58
N ASP A 89 -4.23 3.80 -7.16
CA ASP A 89 -3.97 4.42 -5.85
C ASP A 89 -4.59 5.82 -5.76
N ILE A 90 -4.54 6.62 -6.85
CA ILE A 90 -5.23 7.92 -6.94
C ILE A 90 -6.76 7.74 -6.82
N CYS A 91 -7.35 6.81 -7.56
CA CYS A 91 -8.80 6.56 -7.46
C CYS A 91 -9.22 6.13 -6.05
N GLN A 92 -8.40 5.31 -5.37
CA GLN A 92 -8.64 4.92 -3.98
C GLN A 92 -8.52 6.09 -3.00
N LEU A 93 -7.60 7.02 -3.23
CA LEU A 93 -7.48 8.24 -2.43
C LEU A 93 -8.75 9.09 -2.55
N PHE A 94 -9.21 9.33 -3.79
CA PHE A 94 -10.44 10.09 -4.05
C PHE A 94 -11.67 9.46 -3.38
N GLN A 95 -11.80 8.14 -3.46
CA GLN A 95 -12.86 7.41 -2.76
C GLN A 95 -12.79 7.55 -1.22
N ARG A 96 -11.60 7.70 -0.63
CA ARG A 96 -11.44 7.89 0.82
C ARG A 96 -11.65 9.32 1.28
N LEU A 97 -11.48 10.26 0.36
CA LEU A 97 -11.71 11.69 0.60
C LEU A 97 -13.14 12.07 0.24
N ASP A 98 -14.00 11.13 -0.15
CA ASP A 98 -15.34 11.38 -0.66
C ASP A 98 -15.40 12.35 -1.85
N LEU A 99 -14.42 12.26 -2.76
CA LEU A 99 -14.30 13.13 -3.94
C LEU A 99 -14.51 12.35 -5.25
N GLY A 100 -15.12 13.03 -6.21
CA GLY A 100 -15.19 12.59 -7.60
C GLY A 100 -13.98 13.04 -8.42
N LEU A 101 -13.62 12.26 -9.45
CA LEU A 101 -12.55 12.61 -10.39
C LEU A 101 -13.09 12.60 -11.81
N ILE A 102 -13.00 13.73 -12.49
CA ILE A 102 -13.36 13.91 -13.89
C ILE A 102 -12.09 14.05 -14.71
N VAL A 103 -12.06 13.42 -15.87
CA VAL A 103 -10.92 13.47 -16.78
C VAL A 103 -11.35 13.94 -18.16
N VAL A 104 -10.68 14.97 -18.67
CA VAL A 104 -11.00 15.59 -19.95
C VAL A 104 -9.92 15.29 -20.99
N SER A 105 -10.29 14.64 -22.08
CA SER A 105 -9.41 14.42 -23.23
C SER A 105 -9.33 15.71 -24.06
N LEU A 106 -8.19 16.41 -24.00
CA LEU A 106 -7.97 17.68 -24.71
C LEU A 106 -7.29 17.51 -26.08
N GLU A 107 -6.74 16.33 -26.38
CA GLU A 107 -5.93 16.07 -27.59
C GLU A 107 -6.76 15.60 -28.80
N SER A 108 -8.05 15.27 -28.62
CA SER A 108 -8.93 14.82 -29.69
C SER A 108 -9.83 15.95 -30.21
N GLN A 109 -10.15 15.92 -31.52
CA GLN A 109 -11.10 16.84 -32.17
C GLN A 109 -12.44 16.94 -31.42
N ARG A 110 -12.87 15.83 -30.80
CA ARG A 110 -13.96 15.81 -29.82
C ARG A 110 -13.37 15.73 -28.42
N LYS A 111 -13.46 16.82 -27.66
CA LYS A 111 -13.08 16.82 -26.24
C LYS A 111 -14.02 15.88 -25.48
N LYS A 112 -13.51 14.77 -24.95
CA LYS A 112 -14.30 13.75 -24.23
C LYS A 112 -14.15 13.92 -22.73
N VAL A 113 -15.27 13.93 -22.01
CA VAL A 113 -15.33 13.89 -20.54
C VAL A 113 -15.56 12.43 -20.12
N ASP A 114 -14.70 11.92 -19.23
CA ASP A 114 -14.85 10.63 -18.56
C ASP A 114 -14.89 10.88 -17.04
N ILE A 115 -15.96 10.46 -16.34
CA ILE A 115 -15.94 10.38 -14.88
C ILE A 115 -15.24 9.08 -14.47
N VAL A 116 -14.21 9.20 -13.64
CA VAL A 116 -13.32 8.08 -13.27
C VAL A 116 -13.74 7.45 -11.95
N CYS A 117 -14.16 8.27 -11.00
CA CYS A 117 -14.79 7.86 -9.77
C CYS A 117 -15.80 8.92 -9.34
N HIS A 118 -16.86 8.48 -8.68
CA HIS A 118 -17.84 9.34 -8.05
C HIS A 118 -17.61 9.39 -6.53
N PRO A 119 -18.08 10.45 -5.83
CA PRO A 119 -18.16 10.49 -4.38
C PRO A 119 -18.96 9.29 -3.81
N PRO A 120 -18.63 8.76 -2.61
CA PRO A 120 -19.29 7.60 -1.98
C PRO A 120 -20.74 7.77 -1.52
N ASN A 121 -21.28 8.99 -1.53
CA ASN A 121 -22.72 9.25 -1.35
C ASN A 121 -23.41 9.61 -2.68
N SER A 122 -22.71 9.53 -3.81
CA SER A 122 -23.39 9.53 -5.09
C SER A 122 -24.20 8.25 -5.23
N GLU A 123 -25.32 8.34 -5.96
CA GLU A 123 -26.20 7.22 -6.32
C GLU A 123 -25.47 6.03 -6.99
N PHE A 124 -24.18 6.17 -7.31
CA PHE A 124 -23.36 5.25 -8.10
C PHE A 124 -22.28 4.50 -7.31
N SER A 125 -22.27 4.55 -5.97
CA SER A 125 -21.10 4.11 -5.18
C SER A 125 -21.39 3.01 -4.16
N GLY A 126 -20.57 1.95 -4.23
CA GLY A 126 -20.56 0.82 -3.28
C GLY A 126 -19.34 0.87 -2.38
N TYR A 127 -19.55 1.10 -1.08
CA TYR A 127 -18.50 1.18 -0.05
C TYR A 127 -17.63 -0.09 0.01
N LYS A 128 -16.30 0.07 0.16
CA LYS A 128 -15.38 -1.05 0.44
C LYS A 128 -14.71 -0.92 1.80
N ARG A 129 -14.97 -1.92 2.65
CA ARG A 129 -14.40 -2.11 4.00
C ARG A 129 -12.88 -2.35 3.99
N VAL A 130 -12.26 -2.13 5.15
CA VAL A 130 -10.83 -2.39 5.45
C VAL A 130 -10.40 -3.78 5.00
N ASN A 131 -9.23 -3.88 4.36
CA ASN A 131 -8.65 -5.14 3.92
C ASN A 131 -8.05 -5.92 5.11
N LYS A 132 -8.91 -6.68 5.80
CA LYS A 132 -8.61 -7.45 7.02
C LYS A 132 -7.36 -8.33 6.89
N ARG A 133 -7.18 -8.99 5.74
CA ARG A 133 -6.03 -9.88 5.46
C ARG A 133 -4.68 -9.16 5.43
N LYS A 134 -4.62 -7.96 4.84
CA LYS A 134 -3.37 -7.16 4.84
C LYS A 134 -3.00 -6.70 6.25
N ARG A 135 -4.00 -6.32 7.05
CA ARG A 135 -3.82 -5.93 8.45
C ARG A 135 -3.30 -7.10 9.29
N GLU A 136 -3.90 -8.27 9.16
CA GLU A 136 -3.47 -9.48 9.87
C GLU A 136 -2.05 -9.92 9.49
N ASN A 137 -1.66 -9.81 8.21
CA ASN A 137 -0.29 -10.09 7.79
C ASN A 137 0.74 -9.15 8.42
N LEU A 138 0.42 -7.85 8.50
CA LEU A 138 1.29 -6.87 9.15
C LEU A 138 1.42 -7.15 10.65
N LEU A 139 0.30 -7.44 11.33
CA LEU A 139 0.31 -7.80 12.75
C LEU A 139 1.12 -9.08 13.01
N ASN A 140 1.00 -10.09 12.15
CA ASN A 140 1.80 -11.31 12.24
C ASN A 140 3.30 -11.06 12.01
N GLU A 141 3.65 -10.08 11.17
CA GLU A 141 5.04 -9.69 10.96
C GLU A 141 5.61 -8.96 12.18
N VAL A 142 4.85 -8.03 12.76
CA VAL A 142 5.25 -7.27 13.96
C VAL A 142 5.38 -8.19 15.17
N ASN A 143 4.38 -9.04 15.42
CA ASN A 143 4.36 -9.96 16.57
C ASN A 143 5.36 -11.13 16.44
N GLY A 144 5.91 -11.36 15.25
CA GLY A 144 6.89 -12.42 14.99
C GLY A 144 8.35 -12.00 15.19
N ARG A 145 8.62 -10.74 15.58
CA ARG A 145 9.98 -10.23 15.81
C ARG A 145 10.30 -10.23 17.30
N SER A 146 11.47 -10.76 17.66
CA SER A 146 11.92 -10.86 19.06
C SER A 146 12.68 -9.62 19.51
N ALA A 147 13.15 -8.78 18.59
CA ALA A 147 13.76 -7.48 18.86
C ALA A 147 13.74 -6.53 17.64
N ASP A 148 13.95 -5.23 17.91
CA ASP A 148 13.88 -4.15 16.92
C ASP A 148 15.24 -3.95 16.19
N TYR A 149 15.58 -4.90 15.32
CA TYR A 149 16.87 -4.88 14.59
C TYR A 149 16.88 -4.01 13.33
N ASN A 150 15.74 -3.40 12.97
CA ASN A 150 15.62 -2.55 11.79
C ASN A 150 15.49 -1.08 12.24
N VAL A 151 16.61 -0.37 12.36
CA VAL A 151 16.58 1.09 12.53
C VAL A 151 15.95 1.70 11.26
N GLY A 152 14.85 2.43 11.42
CA GLY A 152 14.13 3.07 10.32
C GLY A 152 15.06 3.95 9.47
N GLY A 153 14.94 3.85 8.15
CA GLY A 153 15.68 4.71 7.21
C GLY A 153 17.03 4.18 6.72
N SER A 154 17.51 3.02 7.18
CA SER A 154 18.75 2.43 6.65
C SER A 154 18.52 1.79 5.27
N THR A 155 19.10 2.40 4.23
CA THR A 155 19.12 1.88 2.85
C THR A 155 20.15 0.77 2.62
N ARG A 156 20.92 0.35 3.64
CA ARG A 156 22.04 -0.59 3.47
C ARG A 156 22.00 -1.86 4.34
N THR A 157 21.05 -2.00 5.26
CA THR A 157 20.84 -3.27 5.99
C THR A 157 19.76 -4.10 5.32
N LYS A 158 20.04 -5.38 5.03
CA LYS A 158 19.02 -6.33 4.52
C LYS A 158 17.88 -6.39 5.53
N ILE A 159 16.66 -6.05 5.10
CA ILE A 159 15.46 -6.03 5.96
C ILE A 159 15.31 -7.39 6.65
N MET A 160 15.41 -7.40 7.99
CA MET A 160 15.15 -8.60 8.79
C MET A 160 13.65 -8.85 8.85
N THR A 161 13.20 -10.00 8.35
CA THR A 161 11.80 -10.45 8.43
C THR A 161 11.66 -11.50 9.53
N ALA A 162 10.48 -11.62 10.15
CA ALA A 162 10.22 -12.64 11.17
C ALA A 162 10.50 -14.08 10.68
N TYR A 163 10.34 -14.34 9.38
CA TYR A 163 10.73 -15.63 8.79
C TYR A 163 12.25 -15.84 8.80
N LYS A 164 13.03 -14.83 8.39
CA LYS A 164 14.50 -14.91 8.38
C LYS A 164 15.06 -15.01 9.80
N GLU A 165 14.50 -14.25 10.74
CA GLU A 165 14.87 -14.30 12.15
C GLU A 165 14.62 -15.69 12.74
N ASN A 166 13.45 -16.30 12.48
CA ASN A 166 13.16 -17.67 12.92
C ASN A 166 14.09 -18.71 12.25
N CYS A 167 14.44 -18.54 10.97
CA CYS A 167 15.49 -19.37 10.35
C CYS A 167 16.84 -19.23 11.07
N ILE A 168 17.23 -18.01 11.47
CA ILE A 168 18.48 -17.78 12.21
C ILE A 168 18.41 -18.42 13.60
N GLN A 169 17.29 -18.26 14.32
CA GLN A 169 17.07 -18.90 15.61
C GLN A 169 17.22 -20.43 15.53
N ILE A 170 16.55 -21.06 14.56
CA ILE A 170 16.64 -22.52 14.33
C ILE A 170 18.09 -22.91 14.02
N ALA A 171 18.77 -22.14 13.17
CA ALA A 171 20.15 -22.40 12.81
C ALA A 171 21.09 -22.30 14.02
N VAL A 172 20.95 -21.28 14.87
CA VAL A 172 21.74 -21.15 16.11
C VAL A 172 21.53 -22.37 17.03
N TYR A 173 20.30 -22.85 17.17
CA TYR A 173 20.01 -24.00 18.03
C TYR A 173 20.58 -25.30 17.47
N LEU A 174 20.50 -25.51 16.16
CA LEU A 174 21.13 -26.65 15.50
C LEU A 174 22.67 -26.56 15.53
N HIS A 175 23.23 -25.35 15.50
CA HIS A 175 24.67 -25.16 15.64
C HIS A 175 25.16 -25.51 17.05
N GLN A 176 24.39 -25.11 18.08
CA GLN A 176 24.75 -25.33 19.48
C GLN A 176 24.55 -26.78 19.94
N PHE A 177 23.43 -27.41 19.55
CA PHE A 177 23.03 -28.73 20.04
C PHE A 177 23.22 -29.87 19.02
N GLY A 178 23.62 -29.55 17.79
CA GLY A 178 23.76 -30.51 16.71
C GLY A 178 22.40 -30.97 16.17
N GLU A 179 22.22 -32.29 16.08
CA GLU A 179 21.03 -32.90 15.49
C GLU A 179 19.78 -32.72 16.36
N LEU A 180 18.79 -31.99 15.87
CA LEU A 180 17.52 -31.79 16.59
C LEU A 180 16.31 -32.13 15.74
N SER A 181 15.23 -32.52 16.43
CA SER A 181 13.90 -32.66 15.84
C SER A 181 13.14 -31.32 15.84
N PRO A 182 12.18 -31.10 14.92
CA PRO A 182 11.32 -29.92 14.95
C PRO A 182 10.58 -29.76 16.28
N LYS A 183 10.21 -30.87 16.93
CA LYS A 183 9.59 -30.86 18.26
C LYS A 183 10.54 -30.27 19.31
N LYS A 184 11.80 -30.74 19.32
CA LYS A 184 12.79 -30.26 20.28
C LYS A 184 13.13 -28.78 20.07
N LEU A 185 13.23 -28.34 18.82
CA LEU A 185 13.43 -26.92 18.49
C LEU A 185 12.27 -26.04 19.00
N LYS A 186 11.02 -26.49 18.83
CA LYS A 186 9.85 -25.79 19.42
C LYS A 186 9.90 -25.74 20.95
N GLU A 187 10.28 -26.82 21.61
CA GLU A 187 10.47 -26.84 23.07
C GLU A 187 11.55 -25.86 23.53
N LEU A 188 12.60 -25.65 22.72
CA LEU A 188 13.64 -24.65 22.98
C LEU A 188 13.16 -23.22 22.74
N GLY A 189 11.99 -23.02 22.13
CA GLY A 189 11.34 -21.73 21.94
C GLY A 189 11.43 -21.16 20.53
N THR A 190 11.70 -21.98 19.51
CA THR A 190 11.54 -21.54 18.11
C THR A 190 10.07 -21.38 17.77
N GLY A 191 9.72 -20.50 16.82
CA GLY A 191 8.32 -20.19 16.51
C GLY A 191 7.49 -21.33 15.92
N GLU A 192 6.16 -21.16 15.89
CA GLU A 192 5.22 -22.22 15.45
C GLU A 192 5.48 -22.79 14.05
N LYS A 193 6.11 -22.00 13.18
CA LYS A 193 6.41 -22.35 11.80
C LYS A 193 7.68 -23.21 11.63
N THR A 194 8.40 -23.56 12.69
CA THR A 194 9.67 -24.33 12.64
C THR A 194 9.60 -25.56 11.74
N SER A 195 8.56 -26.39 11.87
CA SER A 195 8.40 -27.58 11.02
C SER A 195 8.29 -27.23 9.54
N SER A 196 7.53 -26.17 9.20
CA SER A 196 7.41 -25.72 7.81
C SER A 196 8.69 -25.07 7.29
N ILE A 197 9.47 -24.39 8.14
CA ILE A 197 10.74 -23.76 7.78
C ILE A 197 11.74 -24.86 7.39
N LEU A 198 11.90 -25.87 8.25
CA LEU A 198 12.81 -27.00 8.02
C LEU A 198 12.39 -27.83 6.79
N MET A 199 11.09 -28.04 6.59
CA MET A 199 10.58 -28.80 5.45
C MET A 199 10.75 -28.06 4.11
N LYS A 200 10.43 -26.76 4.06
CA LYS A 200 10.54 -25.96 2.84
C LYS A 200 11.97 -25.57 2.52
N ASN A 201 12.79 -25.38 3.57
CA ASN A 201 14.22 -25.07 3.51
C ASN A 201 14.61 -24.05 2.43
N TYR A 202 13.86 -22.94 2.35
CA TYR A 202 13.99 -21.94 1.26
C TYR A 202 15.42 -21.40 1.10
N TYR A 203 16.15 -21.28 2.22
CA TYR A 203 17.54 -20.81 2.24
C TYR A 203 18.57 -21.93 2.12
N ARG A 204 18.16 -23.20 2.11
CA ARG A 204 19.03 -24.38 2.04
C ARG A 204 20.07 -24.46 3.17
N TRP A 205 19.67 -24.07 4.38
CA TRP A 205 20.55 -24.08 5.57
C TRP A 205 20.53 -25.41 6.32
N PHE A 206 19.48 -26.20 6.13
CA PHE A 206 19.22 -27.36 6.97
C PHE A 206 19.26 -28.65 6.16
N ASP A 207 19.97 -29.65 6.65
CA ASP A 207 20.01 -30.98 6.05
C ASP A 207 19.22 -31.96 6.91
N ARG A 208 18.47 -32.86 6.27
CA ARG A 208 17.69 -33.88 6.95
C ARG A 208 18.50 -35.17 7.01
N VAL A 209 19.08 -35.45 8.17
CA VAL A 209 19.94 -36.63 8.39
C VAL A 209 19.15 -37.93 8.54
N ARG A 210 18.00 -37.88 9.21
CA ARG A 210 17.05 -39.00 9.31
C ARG A 210 15.62 -38.50 9.44
N ARG A 211 14.65 -39.42 9.50
CA ARG A 211 13.23 -39.07 9.56
C ARG A 211 12.96 -38.15 10.77
N GLY A 212 12.71 -36.87 10.49
CA GLY A 212 12.33 -35.89 11.51
C GLY A 212 13.50 -35.31 12.32
N VAL A 213 14.73 -35.48 11.86
CA VAL A 213 15.94 -34.94 12.50
C VAL A 213 16.74 -34.14 11.48
N TYR A 214 17.19 -32.97 11.89
CA TYR A 214 17.86 -32.00 11.03
C TYR A 214 19.18 -31.55 11.66
N ILE A 215 20.12 -31.13 10.81
CA ILE A 215 21.39 -30.52 11.19
C ILE A 215 21.59 -29.21 10.40
N LEU A 216 22.38 -28.28 10.95
CA LEU A 216 22.82 -27.10 10.22
C LEU A 216 23.99 -27.46 9.30
N ASN A 217 23.89 -27.08 8.03
CA ASN A 217 24.97 -27.29 7.06
C ASN A 217 25.93 -26.10 6.99
N GLU A 218 27.03 -26.25 6.26
CA GLU A 218 28.05 -25.21 6.11
C GLU A 218 27.49 -23.89 5.55
N THR A 219 26.54 -23.96 4.61
CA THR A 219 25.91 -22.76 4.04
C THR A 219 25.14 -21.98 5.13
N GLY A 220 24.41 -22.70 5.97
CA GLY A 220 23.72 -22.13 7.13
C GLY A 220 24.68 -21.46 8.11
N THR A 221 25.77 -22.13 8.46
CA THR A 221 26.81 -21.61 9.36
C THR A 221 27.42 -20.31 8.85
N HIS A 222 27.80 -20.24 7.57
CA HIS A 222 28.36 -19.02 6.97
C HIS A 222 27.35 -17.88 6.90
N GLU A 223 26.08 -18.18 6.66
CA GLU A 223 25.04 -17.15 6.53
C GLU A 223 24.62 -16.54 7.86
N ILE A 224 24.55 -17.33 8.94
CA ILE A 224 24.21 -16.78 10.27
C ILE A 224 25.33 -15.93 10.84
N ALA A 225 26.60 -16.18 10.48
CA ALA A 225 27.74 -15.36 10.88
C ALA A 225 27.64 -13.91 10.39
N LYS A 226 26.81 -13.63 9.38
CA LYS A 226 26.52 -12.27 8.88
C LYS A 226 25.59 -11.47 9.81
N TYR A 227 25.04 -12.09 10.86
CA TYR A 227 24.10 -11.49 11.81
C TYR A 227 24.54 -11.71 13.27
N PRO A 228 25.73 -11.22 13.67
CA PRO A 228 26.33 -11.54 14.97
C PRO A 228 25.45 -11.12 16.16
N GLU A 229 24.74 -9.99 16.07
CA GLU A 229 23.86 -9.49 17.13
C GLU A 229 22.68 -10.43 17.41
N ILE A 230 22.03 -10.96 16.36
CA ILE A 230 20.90 -11.88 16.48
C ILE A 230 21.38 -13.25 16.99
N VAL A 231 22.54 -13.70 16.51
CA VAL A 231 23.16 -14.94 16.97
C VAL A 231 23.48 -14.85 18.46
N GLN A 232 24.13 -13.77 18.91
CA GLN A 232 24.44 -13.54 20.33
C GLN A 232 23.17 -13.48 21.20
N TYR A 233 22.12 -12.82 20.73
CA TYR A 233 20.83 -12.79 21.42
C TYR A 233 20.29 -14.20 21.68
N TYR A 234 20.27 -15.06 20.67
CA TYR A 234 19.74 -16.42 20.83
C TYR A 234 20.68 -17.33 21.63
N ILE A 235 22.01 -17.17 21.53
CA ILE A 235 22.96 -17.87 22.41
C ILE A 235 22.70 -17.50 23.87
N SER A 236 22.55 -16.21 24.18
CA SER A 236 22.26 -15.75 25.55
C SER A 236 20.91 -16.28 26.08
N THR A 237 19.93 -16.45 25.18
CA THR A 237 18.62 -17.01 25.52
C THR A 237 18.70 -18.49 25.88
N ILE A 238 19.57 -19.25 25.19
CA ILE A 238 19.84 -20.67 25.52
C ILE A 238 20.46 -20.77 26.92
N GLN A 239 21.53 -19.99 27.17
CA GLN A 239 22.26 -20.02 28.43
C GLN A 239 21.36 -19.69 29.64
N LYS A 240 20.48 -18.69 29.51
CA LYS A 240 19.50 -18.37 30.56
C LYS A 240 18.51 -19.51 30.85
N LYS A 241 18.11 -20.26 29.82
CA LYS A 241 17.21 -21.42 29.98
C LYS A 241 17.90 -22.63 30.58
N GLU A 242 19.20 -22.81 30.35
CA GLU A 242 19.99 -23.88 30.97
C GLU A 242 20.26 -23.61 32.45
N GLN A 243 20.44 -22.35 32.86
CA GLN A 243 20.62 -21.96 34.26
C GLN A 243 19.32 -21.98 35.10
N SER A 244 18.16 -22.07 34.44
CA SER A 244 16.84 -22.11 35.10
C SER A 244 16.25 -23.53 35.20
N LYS A 245 17.04 -24.56 34.88
CA LYS A 245 16.70 -25.98 35.00
C LYS A 245 17.54 -26.64 36.08
#